data_AF-A0A2T4MZE2-F1
#
_entry.id   AF-A0A2T4MZE2-F1
#
_cell.length_a   1.000
_cell.length_b   1.000
_cell.length_c   1.000
_cell.angle_alpha   90.00
_cell.angle_beta   90.00
_cell.angle_gamma   90.00
#
_symmetry.space_group_name_H-M   'P 1'
#
loop_
_entity.id
_entity.type
_entity.pdbx_description
1 polymer ?
#
loop_
_entity_poly.entity_id
_entity_poly.type
_entity_poly.pdbx_seq_one_letter_code
_entity_poly.pdbx_strand_id
1 'polypeptide(L)'
;MDMEKKDDSRIYISSALESAITIAQVAELINSAPFQEEVIEDLYVVFTPEELAGQFASNKAMANDHPKTHHVVDALRLLVDGGALFDYDIAFEHATLIVEVLVTR
;
A
#
# COMPACT_ATOMS: atom_id res chain seq x y z
N MET A 1 16.46 -31.08 -2.34
CA MET A 1 15.15 -30.47 -2.08
C MET A 1 15.42 -28.99 -2.05
N ASP A 2 15.20 -28.35 -3.19
CA ASP A 2 15.32 -26.92 -3.35
C ASP A 2 14.34 -26.26 -2.39
N MET A 3 14.90 -25.67 -1.34
CA MET A 3 14.17 -24.76 -0.48
C MET A 3 13.71 -23.65 -1.42
N GLU A 4 12.40 -23.61 -1.69
CA GLU A 4 11.77 -22.46 -2.30
C GLU A 4 12.35 -21.24 -1.61
N LYS A 5 13.20 -20.48 -2.33
CA LYS A 5 13.39 -19.09 -2.01
C LYS A 5 11.99 -18.54 -2.17
N LYS A 6 11.25 -18.43 -1.06
CA LYS A 6 10.12 -17.54 -0.95
C LYS A 6 10.70 -16.23 -1.41
N ASP A 7 10.42 -15.88 -2.66
CA ASP A 7 10.84 -14.62 -3.20
C ASP A 7 10.16 -13.59 -2.31
N ASP A 8 10.98 -13.03 -1.44
CA ASP A 8 10.75 -11.86 -0.63
C ASP A 8 10.48 -10.68 -1.59
N SER A 9 9.38 -10.71 -2.34
CA SER A 9 9.18 -9.81 -3.50
C SER A 9 7.75 -9.30 -3.61
N ARG A 10 6.97 -9.29 -2.53
CA ARG A 10 5.57 -8.86 -2.59
C ARG A 10 5.32 -7.44 -2.10
N ILE A 11 6.29 -6.55 -2.27
CA ILE A 11 5.99 -5.12 -2.17
C ILE A 11 5.59 -4.71 -3.57
N TYR A 12 4.30 -4.92 -3.85
CA TYR A 12 3.68 -4.53 -5.09
C TYR A 12 3.22 -3.09 -4.96
N ILE A 13 3.93 -2.19 -5.63
CA ILE A 13 3.43 -0.83 -5.81
C ILE A 13 2.36 -0.91 -6.90
N SER A 14 1.11 -0.66 -6.52
CA SER A 14 0.03 -0.57 -7.51
C SER A 14 0.33 0.58 -8.49
N SER A 15 0.42 0.29 -9.78
CA SER A 15 0.58 1.30 -10.83
C SER A 15 -0.59 2.29 -10.86
N ALA A 16 -1.77 1.87 -10.40
CA ALA A 16 -2.90 2.77 -10.20
C ALA A 16 -2.59 3.84 -9.14
N LEU A 17 -1.93 3.47 -8.03
CA LEU A 17 -1.45 4.43 -7.03
C LEU A 17 -0.35 5.35 -7.59
N GLU A 18 0.54 4.85 -8.45
CA GLU A 18 1.56 5.69 -9.10
C GLU A 18 0.95 6.70 -10.08
N SER A 19 -0.13 6.30 -10.76
CA SER A 19 -0.87 7.18 -11.68
C SER A 19 -1.73 8.22 -10.96
N ALA A 20 -2.07 7.99 -9.69
CA ALA A 20 -2.85 8.91 -8.88
C ALA A 20 -1.96 10.07 -8.39
N ILE A 21 -2.27 11.29 -8.85
CA ILE A 21 -1.42 12.47 -8.62
C ILE A 21 -1.85 13.22 -7.34
N THR A 22 -3.10 13.05 -6.91
CA THR A 22 -3.69 13.78 -5.78
C THR A 22 -4.28 12.84 -4.75
N ILE A 23 -4.38 13.30 -3.49
CA ILE A 23 -5.00 12.54 -2.39
C ILE A 23 -6.46 12.17 -2.71
N ALA A 24 -7.21 13.07 -3.36
CA ALA A 24 -8.59 12.80 -3.76
C ALA A 24 -8.68 11.65 -4.78
N GLN A 25 -7.77 11.59 -5.75
CA GLN A 25 -7.73 10.49 -6.72
C GLN A 25 -7.35 9.16 -6.05
N VAL A 26 -6.43 9.19 -5.09
CA VAL A 26 -6.10 7.99 -4.30
C VAL A 26 -7.33 7.53 -3.48
N ALA A 27 -8.06 8.46 -2.87
CA ALA A 27 -9.28 8.16 -2.14
C ALA A 27 -10.39 7.57 -3.03
N GLU A 28 -10.61 8.13 -4.22
CA GLU A 28 -11.53 7.57 -5.22
C GLU A 28 -11.13 6.15 -5.63
N LEU A 29 -9.84 5.90 -5.85
CA LEU A 29 -9.33 4.58 -6.17
C LEU A 29 -9.61 3.57 -5.04
N ILE A 30 -9.28 3.92 -3.79
CA ILE A 30 -9.56 3.09 -2.61
C ILE A 30 -11.06 2.78 -2.51
N ASN A 31 -11.91 3.78 -2.70
CA ASN A 31 -13.37 3.63 -2.65
C ASN A 31 -13.94 2.79 -3.80
N SER A 32 -13.20 2.68 -4.91
CA SER A 32 -13.57 1.86 -6.07
C SER A 32 -13.12 0.40 -5.97
N ALA A 33 -12.34 0.06 -4.93
CA ALA A 33 -11.87 -1.29 -4.72
C ALA A 33 -13.04 -2.27 -4.45
N PRO A 34 -12.88 -3.58 -4.75
CA PRO A 34 -11.64 -4.26 -5.11
C PRO A 34 -11.10 -3.88 -6.49
N PHE A 35 -9.79 -3.66 -6.57
CA PHE A 35 -9.08 -3.32 -7.81
C PHE A 35 -8.23 -4.50 -8.26
N GLN A 36 -8.37 -4.94 -9.50
CA GLN A 36 -7.57 -6.03 -10.07
C GLN A 36 -6.48 -5.44 -10.97
N GLU A 37 -5.23 -5.77 -10.68
CA GLU A 37 -4.06 -5.31 -11.42
C GLU A 37 -3.29 -6.49 -12.01
N GLU A 38 -2.93 -6.39 -13.29
CA GLU A 38 -2.04 -7.36 -13.94
C GLU A 38 -0.59 -7.04 -13.55
N VAL A 39 0.14 -8.06 -13.08
CA VAL A 39 1.50 -7.88 -12.55
C VAL A 39 2.55 -8.48 -13.49
N ILE A 40 2.31 -9.69 -13.99
CA ILE A 40 3.14 -10.42 -14.97
C ILE A 40 2.15 -11.27 -15.79
N GLU A 41 2.39 -11.49 -17.09
CA GLU A 41 1.55 -12.27 -18.01
C GLU A 41 0.64 -13.32 -17.31
N ASP A 42 -0.67 -13.09 -17.36
CA ASP A 42 -1.76 -13.90 -16.76
C ASP A 42 -1.82 -13.98 -15.22
N LEU A 43 -0.91 -13.32 -14.49
CA LEU A 43 -0.94 -13.17 -13.03
C LEU A 43 -1.56 -11.82 -12.64
N TYR A 44 -2.74 -11.90 -12.01
CA TYR A 44 -3.45 -10.75 -11.47
C TYR A 44 -3.39 -10.75 -9.95
N VAL A 45 -3.21 -9.56 -9.37
CA VAL A 45 -3.36 -9.29 -7.95
C VAL A 45 -4.63 -8.47 -7.75
N VAL A 46 -5.45 -8.87 -6.78
CA VAL A 46 -6.64 -8.11 -6.37
C VAL A 46 -6.30 -7.40 -5.08
N PHE A 47 -6.51 -6.09 -5.04
CA PHE A 47 -6.30 -5.26 -3.86
C PHE A 47 -7.63 -4.87 -3.21
N THR A 48 -7.70 -5.02 -1.90
CA THR A 48 -8.77 -4.44 -1.07
C THR A 48 -8.54 -2.94 -0.84
N PRO A 49 -9.57 -2.19 -0.37
CA PRO A 49 -9.39 -0.81 0.05
C PRO A 49 -8.24 -0.64 1.08
N GLU A 50 -8.17 -1.55 2.05
CA GLU A 50 -7.20 -1.53 3.14
C GLU A 50 -5.77 -1.79 2.64
N GLU A 51 -5.61 -2.70 1.68
CA GLU A 51 -4.31 -2.99 1.07
C GLU A 51 -3.79 -1.80 0.25
N LEU A 52 -4.67 -1.14 -0.52
CA LEU A 52 -4.31 0.09 -1.26
C LEU A 52 -3.95 1.23 -0.31
N ALA A 53 -4.74 1.43 0.74
CA ALA A 53 -4.48 2.45 1.76
C ALA A 53 -3.16 2.17 2.50
N GLY A 54 -2.93 0.90 2.86
CA GLY A 54 -1.70 0.45 3.51
C GLY A 54 -0.46 0.67 2.63
N GLN A 55 -0.54 0.30 1.35
CA GLN A 55 0.54 0.49 0.38
C GLN A 55 0.86 1.98 0.14
N PHE A 56 -0.17 2.83 0.06
CA PHE A 56 0.04 4.27 -0.03
C PHE A 56 0.77 4.81 1.21
N ALA A 57 0.31 4.41 2.40
CA ALA A 57 0.88 4.89 3.66
C ALA A 57 2.32 4.41 3.87
N SER A 58 2.64 3.16 3.51
CA SER A 58 4.01 2.65 3.54
C SER A 58 4.90 3.42 2.57
N ASN A 59 4.44 3.71 1.35
CA ASN A 59 5.22 4.48 0.37
C ASN A 59 5.53 5.90 0.89
N LYS A 60 4.55 6.56 1.54
CA LYS A 60 4.77 7.86 2.18
C LYS A 60 5.74 7.80 3.36
N ALA A 61 5.66 6.76 4.18
CA ALA A 61 6.58 6.56 5.30
C ALA A 61 8.02 6.30 4.81
N MET A 62 8.18 5.54 3.74
CA MET A 62 9.47 5.18 3.14
C MET A 62 10.10 6.30 2.29
N ALA A 63 9.31 7.27 1.82
CA ALA A 63 9.83 8.42 1.08
C ALA A 63 10.72 9.36 1.94
N ASN A 64 10.82 9.12 3.25
CA ASN A 64 11.71 9.84 4.15
C ASN A 64 12.93 8.95 4.50
N ASP A 65 14.14 9.53 4.54
CA ASP A 65 15.42 8.84 4.84
C ASP A 65 15.44 8.09 6.20
N HIS A 66 14.43 8.33 7.04
CA HIS A 66 14.17 7.60 8.27
C HIS A 66 12.68 7.20 8.29
N PRO A 67 12.33 5.97 7.86
CA PRO A 67 10.96 5.50 7.93
C PRO A 67 10.52 5.45 9.39
N LYS A 68 9.44 6.15 9.69
CA LYS A 68 8.87 6.24 11.04
C LYS A 68 7.39 5.89 11.00
N THR A 69 6.96 5.10 11.95
CA THR A 69 5.56 4.66 12.10
C THR A 69 4.57 5.82 12.18
N HIS A 70 4.97 6.99 12.70
CA HIS A 70 4.07 8.15 12.72
C HIS A 70 3.76 8.71 11.32
N HIS A 71 4.66 8.52 10.34
CA HIS A 71 4.39 8.92 8.95
C HIS A 71 3.34 8.02 8.28
N VAL A 72 3.24 6.75 8.71
CA VAL A 72 2.14 5.87 8.30
C VAL A 72 0.81 6.42 8.82
N VAL A 73 0.76 6.78 10.10
CA VAL A 73 -0.44 7.37 10.73
C VAL A 73 -0.86 8.66 10.02
N ASP A 74 0.08 9.56 9.75
CA ASP A 74 -0.21 10.82 9.05
C ASP A 74 -0.72 10.56 7.62
N ALA A 75 -0.14 9.61 6.90
CA ALA A 75 -0.57 9.26 5.55
C ALA A 75 -1.97 8.64 5.50
N LEU A 76 -2.31 7.74 6.44
CA LEU A 76 -3.65 7.18 6.53
C LEU A 76 -4.68 8.24 6.90
N ARG A 77 -4.34 9.16 7.82
CA ARG A 77 -5.21 10.30 8.15
C ARG A 77 -5.46 11.21 6.95
N LEU A 78 -4.44 11.49 6.14
CA LEU A 78 -4.60 12.25 4.90
C LEU A 78 -5.59 11.58 3.93
N LEU A 79 -5.61 10.25 3.86
CA LEU A 79 -6.58 9.53 3.03
C LEU A 79 -8.00 9.64 3.58
N VAL A 80 -8.18 9.47 4.89
CA VAL A 80 -9.49 9.65 5.55
C VAL A 80 -10.01 11.07 5.37
N ASP A 81 -9.17 12.08 5.57
CA ASP A 81 -9.51 13.49 5.32
C ASP A 81 -9.82 13.76 3.84
N GLY A 82 -9.20 12.99 2.94
CA GLY A 82 -9.47 12.97 1.50
C GLY A 82 -10.76 12.24 1.10
N GLY A 83 -11.48 11.64 2.04
CA GLY A 83 -12.74 10.93 1.80
C GLY A 83 -12.60 9.45 1.45
N ALA A 84 -11.43 8.84 1.70
CA ALA A 84 -11.24 7.40 1.52
C ALA A 84 -11.98 6.60 2.60
N LEU A 85 -12.59 5.49 2.20
CA LEU A 85 -13.39 4.58 3.01
C LEU A 85 -12.65 3.22 3.07
N PHE A 86 -12.07 2.92 4.22
CA PHE A 86 -11.36 1.68 4.50
C PHE A 86 -11.32 1.45 6.01
N ASP A 87 -11.05 0.21 6.44
CA ASP A 87 -10.75 -0.07 7.85
C ASP A 87 -9.35 0.43 8.21
N TYR A 88 -9.30 1.44 9.09
CA TYR A 88 -8.06 2.12 9.45
C TYR A 88 -7.04 1.19 10.11
N ASP A 89 -7.48 0.31 11.00
CA ASP A 89 -6.59 -0.55 11.78
C ASP A 89 -5.97 -1.61 10.87
N ILE A 90 -6.77 -2.19 9.98
CA ILE A 90 -6.28 -3.16 8.99
C ILE A 90 -5.29 -2.50 8.01
N ALA A 91 -5.60 -1.30 7.48
CA ALA A 91 -4.69 -0.58 6.61
C ALA A 91 -3.36 -0.22 7.30
N PHE A 92 -3.41 0.12 8.59
CA PHE A 92 -2.22 0.39 9.39
C PHE A 92 -1.36 -0.86 9.60
N GLU A 93 -1.96 -2.01 9.87
CA GLU A 93 -1.26 -3.30 9.95
C GLU A 93 -0.56 -3.63 8.63
N HIS A 94 -1.25 -3.49 7.49
CA HIS A 94 -0.66 -3.68 6.17
C HIS A 94 0.53 -2.74 5.92
N ALA A 95 0.37 -1.44 6.17
CA ALA A 95 1.43 -0.46 5.97
C ALA A 95 2.68 -0.76 6.82
N THR A 96 2.48 -1.14 8.09
CA THR A 96 3.56 -1.44 9.01
C THR A 96 4.34 -2.67 8.56
N LEU A 97 3.64 -3.72 8.14
CA LEU A 97 4.27 -4.93 7.60
C LEU A 97 5.13 -4.62 6.36
N ILE A 98 4.65 -3.78 5.44
CA ILE A 98 5.43 -3.36 4.27
C ILE A 98 6.68 -2.59 4.67
N VAL A 99 6.56 -1.63 5.59
CA VAL A 99 7.70 -0.83 6.08
C VAL A 99 8.74 -1.72 6.77
N GLU A 100 8.32 -2.65 7.63
CA GLU A 100 9.22 -3.59 8.31
C GLU A 100 9.99 -4.47 7.32
N VAL A 101 9.33 -5.00 6.30
CA VAL A 101 9.96 -5.80 5.24
C VAL A 101 10.96 -4.98 4.41
N LEU A 102 10.72 -3.67 4.20
CA LEU A 102 11.65 -2.80 3.47
C LEU A 102 12.85 -2.36 4.28
N VAL A 103 12.66 -2.09 5.57
CA VAL A 103 13.71 -1.60 6.47
C VAL A 103 14.69 -2.70 6.88
N THR A 104 14.25 -3.97 6.86
CA THR A 104 15.08 -5.12 7.23
C THR A 104 15.92 -5.70 6.09
N ARG A 105 15.86 -5.10 4.90
CA ARG A 105 16.70 -5.43 3.72
C ARG A 105 17.88 -4.48 3.57
#